data_AF-A0A974S899-F1
#
_entry.id   AF-A0A974S899-F1
#
_cell.length_a   1.000
_cell.length_b   1.000
_cell.length_c   1.000
_cell.angle_alpha   90.00
_cell.angle_beta   90.00
_cell.angle_gamma   90.00
#
_symmetry.space_group_name_H-M   'P 1'
#
loop_
_entity.id
_entity.type
_entity.pdbx_description
1 polymer ?
#
loop_
_entity_poly.entity_id
_entity_poly.type
_entity_poly.pdbx_seq_one_letter_code
_entity_poly.pdbx_strand_id
1 'polypeptide(L)'
;MSPLRAQFRISRRGSAAGRGAGGEAIKGAQSNDIVCTLKHFALNDQETCRHVVDARIDEGALRESDLLAFQIAIERGDPGSVMCAYNKVNGEWAGENDFLLNQVLKRDWGYRGWVMSDWGRSTPRPRR
;
A
#
# COMPACT_ATOMS: atom_id res chain seq x y z
N MET A 1 23.49 9.55 9.62
CA MET A 1 23.07 8.13 9.70
C MET A 1 21.70 8.01 9.07
N SER A 2 21.62 7.47 7.85
CA SER A 2 20.34 7.26 7.18
C SER A 2 19.63 6.07 7.82
N PRO A 3 18.36 6.18 8.24
CA PRO A 3 17.62 5.03 8.75
C PRO A 3 17.56 3.97 7.64
N LEU A 4 17.96 2.74 7.97
CA LEU A 4 17.76 1.58 7.11
C LEU A 4 16.25 1.46 6.84
N ARG A 5 15.85 1.32 5.57
CA ARG A 5 14.45 1.17 5.15
C ARG A 5 14.24 -0.26 4.70
N ALA A 6 13.38 -1.01 5.40
CA ALA A 6 12.97 -2.33 4.96
C ALA A 6 11.69 -2.21 4.09
N GLN A 7 11.78 -2.62 2.83
CA GLN A 7 10.67 -2.58 1.87
C GLN A 7 10.08 -3.97 1.68
N PHE A 8 8.81 -4.17 2.06
CA PHE A 8 8.12 -5.45 1.88
C PHE A 8 7.11 -5.35 0.73
N ARG A 9 7.29 -6.19 -0.30
CA ARG A 9 6.34 -6.35 -1.42
C ARG A 9 5.41 -7.51 -1.09
N ILE A 10 4.11 -7.23 -1.00
CA ILE A 10 3.09 -8.28 -0.98
C ILE A 10 2.82 -8.65 -2.44
N SER A 11 2.99 -9.93 -2.80
CA SER A 11 2.80 -10.43 -4.17
C SER A 11 1.63 -11.42 -4.19
N ARG A 12 0.75 -11.30 -5.19
CA ARG A 12 -0.44 -12.14 -5.44
C ARG A 12 -0.13 -13.61 -5.80
N ARG A 13 0.68 -14.30 -5.00
CA ARG A 13 0.69 -15.77 -4.99
C ARG A 13 0.02 -16.27 -3.72
N GLY A 14 -1.27 -16.61 -3.88
CA GLY A 14 -2.06 -17.54 -3.09
C GLY A 14 -1.89 -17.52 -1.58
N SER A 15 -2.87 -16.96 -0.86
CA SER A 15 -3.36 -17.34 0.48
C SER A 15 -2.38 -17.50 1.67
N ALA A 16 -1.06 -17.45 1.49
CA ALA A 16 -0.05 -17.70 2.52
C ALA A 16 0.66 -16.41 2.98
N ALA A 17 0.68 -15.35 2.16
CA ALA A 17 1.31 -14.08 2.53
C ALA A 17 0.49 -13.27 3.57
N GLY A 18 -0.82 -13.50 3.66
CA GLY A 18 -1.71 -12.79 4.59
C GLY A 18 -1.73 -13.34 6.02
N ARG A 19 -1.18 -14.53 6.31
CA ARG A 19 -1.36 -15.18 7.62
C ARG A 19 -0.15 -15.17 8.55
N GLY A 20 0.99 -14.59 8.18
CA GLY A 20 2.10 -14.45 9.13
C GLY A 20 3.34 -13.73 8.63
N ALA A 21 3.75 -13.95 7.37
CA ALA A 21 5.07 -13.50 6.93
C ALA A 21 5.24 -11.98 6.85
N GLY A 22 4.24 -11.23 6.37
CA GLY A 22 4.35 -9.77 6.22
C GLY A 22 4.32 -9.01 7.54
N GLY A 23 3.32 -9.29 8.38
CA GLY A 23 3.14 -8.62 9.68
C GLY A 23 4.25 -8.92 10.69
N GLU A 24 4.69 -10.18 10.77
CA GLU A 24 5.78 -10.57 11.68
C GLU A 24 7.14 -10.02 11.21
N ALA A 25 7.35 -9.92 9.90
CA ALA A 25 8.56 -9.28 9.36
C ALA A 25 8.58 -7.77 9.64
N ILE A 26 7.43 -7.10 9.60
CA ILE A 26 7.31 -5.69 10.00
C ILE A 26 7.63 -5.53 11.49
N LYS A 27 7.01 -6.35 12.36
CA LYS A 27 7.30 -6.34 13.81
C LYS A 27 8.78 -6.58 14.10
N GLY A 28 9.38 -7.59 13.48
CA GLY A 28 10.79 -7.92 13.69
C GLY A 28 11.76 -6.86 13.16
N ALA A 29 11.42 -6.16 12.08
CA ALA A 29 12.23 -5.04 11.63
C ALA A 29 12.06 -3.82 12.55
N GLN A 30 10.83 -3.48 12.92
CA GLN A 30 10.56 -2.33 13.79
C GLN A 30 11.08 -2.52 15.22
N SER A 31 11.20 -3.76 15.71
CA SER A 31 11.88 -4.04 16.98
C SER A 31 13.37 -3.72 16.97
N ASN A 32 13.97 -3.47 15.79
CA ASN A 32 15.35 -3.03 15.62
C ASN A 32 15.43 -1.55 15.19
N ASP A 33 14.39 -0.75 15.51
CA ASP A 33 14.28 0.67 15.14
C ASP A 33 14.31 0.92 13.62
N ILE A 34 13.92 -0.07 12.81
CA ILE A 34 13.84 0.03 11.34
C ILE A 34 12.39 0.28 10.92
N VAL A 35 12.14 1.43 10.28
CA VAL A 35 10.81 1.75 9.75
C VAL A 35 10.51 0.87 8.53
N CYS A 36 9.39 0.15 8.58
CA CYS A 36 8.90 -0.60 7.44
C CYS A 36 7.94 0.22 6.58
N THR A 37 8.04 -0.01 5.27
CA THR A 37 7.11 0.54 4.28
C THR A 37 6.35 -0.58 3.60
N LEU A 38 5.02 -0.57 3.72
CA LEU A 38 4.14 -1.42 2.93
C LEU A 38 4.00 -0.87 1.52
N LYS A 39 4.17 -1.72 0.50
CA LYS A 39 4.05 -1.33 -0.91
C LYS A 39 3.49 -2.47 -1.78
N HIS A 40 2.82 -2.20 -2.91
CA HIS A 40 2.40 -0.89 -3.42
C HIS A 40 0.88 -0.78 -3.26
N PHE A 41 0.42 0.22 -2.51
CA PHE A 41 -1.00 0.41 -2.19
C PHE A 41 -1.72 1.21 -3.31
N ALA A 42 -2.56 0.64 -4.17
CA ALA A 42 -3.05 -0.74 -4.24
C ALA A 42 -3.13 -1.24 -5.70
N LEU A 43 -3.31 -2.55 -5.89
CA LEU A 43 -3.53 -3.23 -7.18
C LEU A 43 -2.41 -3.09 -8.21
N ASN A 44 -1.15 -3.15 -7.77
CA ASN A 44 0.01 -3.12 -8.65
C ASN A 44 0.54 -4.54 -8.99
N ASP A 45 -0.34 -5.39 -9.51
CA ASP A 45 -0.02 -6.80 -9.82
C ASP A 45 0.50 -7.03 -11.25
N GLN A 46 0.43 -6.00 -12.11
CA GLN A 46 0.98 -6.04 -13.47
C GLN A 46 2.15 -5.06 -13.60
N GLU A 47 3.32 -5.60 -13.98
CA GLU A 47 4.52 -4.80 -14.20
C GLU A 47 4.46 -4.05 -15.54
N THR A 48 3.82 -4.64 -16.55
CA THR A 48 3.59 -4.03 -17.86
C THR A 48 2.67 -2.83 -17.71
N CYS A 49 3.10 -1.66 -18.19
CA CYS A 49 2.29 -0.44 -18.18
C CYS A 49 1.81 0.01 -16.78
N ARG A 50 2.53 -0.36 -15.70
CA ARG A 50 2.20 -0.01 -14.31
C ARG A 50 1.96 1.49 -14.04
N HIS A 51 2.45 2.37 -14.91
CA HIS A 51 2.28 3.82 -14.84
C HIS A 51 1.00 4.35 -15.52
N VAL A 52 0.28 3.53 -16.29
CA VAL A 52 -0.87 3.96 -17.10
C VAL A 52 -2.10 3.07 -16.95
N VAL A 53 -1.95 1.86 -16.39
CA VAL A 53 -3.06 0.92 -16.18
C VAL A 53 -4.08 1.50 -15.19
N ASP A 54 -5.35 1.35 -15.55
CA ASP A 54 -6.50 1.58 -14.67
C ASP A 54 -7.09 0.26 -14.24
N ALA A 55 -6.85 -0.11 -12.98
CA ALA A 55 -7.40 -1.31 -12.39
C ALA A 55 -8.86 -1.05 -12.00
N ARG A 56 -9.79 -1.64 -12.75
CA ARG A 56 -11.23 -1.52 -12.50
C ARG A 56 -11.72 -2.75 -11.75
N ILE A 57 -12.19 -2.54 -10.53
CA ILE A 57 -12.66 -3.60 -9.64
C ILE A 57 -13.82 -3.07 -8.80
N ASP A 58 -14.78 -3.94 -8.50
CA ASP A 58 -15.85 -3.64 -7.57
C ASP A 58 -15.30 -3.41 -6.16
N GLU A 59 -15.93 -2.53 -5.37
CA GLU A 59 -15.49 -2.22 -4.02
C GLU A 59 -15.45 -3.47 -3.12
N GLY A 60 -16.47 -4.34 -3.19
CA GLY A 60 -16.51 -5.56 -2.38
C GLY A 60 -15.34 -6.48 -2.71
N ALA A 61 -15.12 -6.70 -4.00
CA ALA A 61 -13.99 -7.51 -4.46
C ALA A 61 -12.63 -6.89 -4.11
N LEU A 62 -12.51 -5.55 -4.13
CA LEU A 62 -11.30 -4.84 -3.72
C LEU A 62 -11.04 -4.99 -2.22
N ARG A 63 -12.08 -4.87 -1.39
CA ARG A 63 -12.01 -5.04 0.08
C ARG A 63 -11.68 -6.46 0.49
N GLU A 64 -12.15 -7.47 -0.26
CA GLU A 64 -11.90 -8.89 0.03
C GLU A 64 -10.57 -9.41 -0.55
N SER A 65 -9.95 -8.68 -1.48
CA SER A 65 -8.71 -9.10 -2.14
C SER A 65 -7.47 -8.35 -1.65
N ASP A 66 -7.07 -7.31 -2.36
CA ASP A 66 -5.81 -6.62 -2.13
C ASP A 66 -5.85 -5.79 -0.85
N LEU A 67 -6.94 -5.07 -0.61
CA LEU A 67 -7.11 -4.28 0.61
C LEU A 67 -7.12 -5.16 1.86
N LEU A 68 -7.73 -6.35 1.81
CA LEU A 68 -7.70 -7.29 2.94
C LEU A 68 -6.26 -7.67 3.33
N ALA A 69 -5.39 -7.89 2.33
CA ALA A 69 -4.00 -8.22 2.59
C ALA A 69 -3.25 -7.05 3.26
N PHE A 70 -3.49 -5.81 2.82
CA PHE A 70 -2.94 -4.62 3.45
C PHE A 70 -3.48 -4.40 4.86
N GLN A 71 -4.79 -4.59 5.06
CA GLN A 71 -5.43 -4.46 6.37
C GLN A 71 -4.79 -5.41 7.38
N ILE A 72 -4.66 -6.70 7.03
CA ILE A 72 -4.05 -7.69 7.94
C ILE A 72 -2.58 -7.33 8.22
N ALA A 73 -1.84 -6.84 7.24
CA ALA A 73 -0.45 -6.42 7.44
C ALA A 73 -0.34 -5.19 8.35
N ILE A 74 -1.28 -4.24 8.28
CA ILE A 74 -1.34 -3.06 9.15
C ILE A 74 -1.72 -3.47 10.57
N GLU A 75 -2.80 -4.24 10.74
CA GLU A 75 -3.28 -4.67 12.06
C GLU A 75 -2.26 -5.52 12.80
N ARG A 76 -1.50 -6.37 12.07
CA ARG A 76 -0.51 -7.25 12.69
C ARG A 76 0.86 -6.64 12.82
N GLY A 77 1.28 -5.80 11.87
CA GLY A 77 2.65 -5.28 11.79
C GLY A 77 2.81 -3.87 12.33
N ASP A 78 1.75 -3.05 12.34
CA ASP A 78 1.78 -1.61 12.62
C ASP A 78 2.93 -0.88 11.87
N PRO A 79 2.98 -0.96 10.53
CA PRO A 79 4.07 -0.39 9.75
C PRO A 79 4.10 1.13 9.88
N GLY A 80 5.29 1.70 10.08
CA GLY A 80 5.46 3.15 10.17
C GLY A 80 5.18 3.89 8.86
N SER A 81 5.14 3.21 7.71
CA SER A 81 4.77 3.86 6.44
C SER A 81 4.08 2.96 5.40
N VAL A 82 3.32 3.59 4.49
CA VAL A 82 2.68 2.98 3.32
C VAL A 82 3.08 3.74 2.05
N MET A 83 3.40 3.03 0.99
CA MET A 83 3.75 3.57 -0.32
C MET A 83 2.65 3.28 -1.33
N CYS A 84 2.15 4.34 -1.96
CA CYS A 84 1.09 4.27 -2.95
C CYS A 84 1.59 3.68 -4.27
N ALA A 85 0.73 3.00 -5.03
CA ALA A 85 1.07 2.39 -6.30
C ALA A 85 1.16 3.37 -7.49
N TYR A 86 1.72 2.90 -8.61
CA TYR A 86 1.86 3.65 -9.87
C TYR A 86 0.63 3.64 -10.79
N ASN A 87 -0.34 2.75 -10.57
CA ASN A 87 -1.54 2.63 -11.39
C ASN A 87 -2.68 3.55 -10.92
N LYS A 88 -3.72 3.64 -11.77
CA LYS A 88 -5.04 4.10 -11.37
C LYS A 88 -5.86 2.94 -10.80
N VAL A 89 -6.77 3.27 -9.90
CA VAL A 89 -7.78 2.39 -9.35
C VAL A 89 -9.11 3.08 -9.55
N ASN A 90 -10.00 2.45 -10.33
CA ASN A 90 -11.32 2.98 -10.66
C ASN A 90 -11.29 4.43 -11.20
N GLY A 91 -10.31 4.74 -12.06
CA GLY A 91 -10.19 6.03 -12.74
C GLY A 91 -9.33 7.08 -12.02
N GLU A 92 -9.04 6.90 -10.73
CA GLU A 92 -8.20 7.81 -9.95
C GLU A 92 -6.83 7.21 -9.64
N TRP A 93 -5.80 8.04 -9.64
CA TRP A 93 -4.44 7.63 -9.30
C TRP A 93 -4.38 7.16 -7.84
N ALA A 94 -3.84 5.97 -7.55
CA ALA A 94 -3.77 5.41 -6.19
C ALA A 94 -3.30 6.39 -5.08
N GLY A 95 -2.22 7.15 -5.30
CA GLY A 95 -1.71 8.19 -4.41
C GLY A 95 -2.52 9.50 -4.32
N GLU A 96 -3.60 9.65 -5.08
CA GLU A 96 -4.56 10.76 -4.99
C GLU A 96 -6.00 10.28 -4.77
N ASN A 97 -6.22 8.97 -4.69
CA ASN A 97 -7.53 8.36 -4.63
C ASN A 97 -8.11 8.55 -3.22
N ASP A 98 -9.19 9.34 -3.11
CA ASP A 98 -9.80 9.69 -1.83
C ASP A 98 -10.36 8.46 -1.11
N PHE A 99 -10.96 7.55 -1.86
CA PHE A 99 -11.48 6.30 -1.34
C PHE A 99 -10.37 5.47 -0.69
N LEU A 100 -9.24 5.28 -1.38
CA LEU A 100 -8.13 4.49 -0.84
C LEU A 100 -7.44 5.17 0.35
N LEU A 101 -7.12 6.46 0.25
CA LEU A 101 -6.27 7.13 1.22
C LEU A 101 -7.02 7.67 2.43
N ASN A 102 -8.20 8.26 2.22
CA ASN A 102 -8.93 8.93 3.30
C ASN A 102 -10.04 8.04 3.85
N GLN A 103 -10.79 7.34 2.99
CA GLN A 103 -11.90 6.49 3.46
C GLN A 103 -11.39 5.16 4.00
N VAL A 104 -10.64 4.39 3.23
CA VAL A 104 -10.15 3.08 3.66
C VAL A 104 -9.00 3.24 4.67
N LEU A 105 -7.89 3.84 4.26
CA LEU A 105 -6.66 3.80 5.05
C LEU A 105 -6.77 4.61 6.36
N LYS A 106 -7.24 5.86 6.30
CA LYS A 106 -7.31 6.75 7.47
C LYS A 106 -8.58 6.58 8.30
N ARG A 107 -9.75 6.47 7.66
CA ARG A 107 -11.04 6.41 8.37
C ARG A 107 -11.39 4.99 8.80
N ASP A 108 -11.41 4.03 7.89
CA ASP A 108 -11.85 2.66 8.23
C ASP A 108 -10.79 1.92 9.05
N TRP A 109 -9.51 2.02 8.68
CA TRP A 109 -8.42 1.31 9.36
C TRP A 109 -7.70 2.12 10.43
N GLY A 110 -7.96 3.43 10.52
CA GLY A 110 -7.34 4.29 11.54
C GLY A 110 -5.82 4.39 11.42
N TYR A 111 -5.26 4.22 10.21
CA TYR A 111 -3.81 4.21 10.02
C TYR A 111 -3.18 5.58 10.33
N ARG A 112 -2.20 5.61 11.22
CA ARG A 112 -1.53 6.84 11.71
C ARG A 112 -0.11 7.05 11.18
N GLY A 113 0.39 6.12 10.37
CA GLY A 113 1.73 6.21 9.80
C GLY A 113 1.82 7.14 8.59
N TRP A 114 3.01 7.18 7.99
CA TRP A 114 3.31 8.06 6.88
C TRP A 114 2.87 7.44 5.55
N VAL A 115 2.23 8.23 4.70
CA VAL A 115 1.91 7.82 3.33
C VAL A 115 2.86 8.52 2.36
N MET A 116 3.49 7.76 1.47
CA MET A 116 4.40 8.30 0.44
C MET A 116 4.02 7.83 -0.96
N SER A 117 4.39 8.61 -1.97
CA SER A 117 4.28 8.20 -3.37
C SER A 117 5.41 7.23 -3.74
N ASP A 118 5.17 6.42 -4.77
CA ASP A 118 6.25 5.66 -5.40
C ASP A 118 7.21 6.58 -6.18
N TRP A 119 8.42 6.08 -6.42
CA TRP A 119 9.55 6.86 -6.92
C TRP A 119 9.34 7.37 -8.35
N GLY A 120 9.41 8.68 -8.54
CA GLY A 120 9.17 9.30 -9.86
C GLY A 120 7.70 9.46 -10.25
N ARG A 121 6.76 9.07 -9.38
CA ARG A 121 5.36 9.45 -9.54
C ARG A 121 5.07 10.76 -8.83
N SER A 122 5.22 11.84 -9.58
CA SER A 122 4.68 13.15 -9.23
C SER A 122 3.58 13.45 -10.24
N THR A 123 2.32 13.45 -9.79
CA THR A 123 1.24 13.99 -10.61
C THR A 123 1.48 15.49 -10.74
N PRO A 124 1.48 16.05 -11.97
CA PRO A 124 1.49 17.50 -12.12
C PRO A 124 0.19 18.02 -11.53
N ARG A 125 0.24 18.66 -10.36
CA ARG A 125 -0.92 19.38 -9.84
C ARG A 125 -1.25 20.47 -10.86
N PRO A 126 -2.49 20.56 -11.38
CA PRO A 126 -2.86 21.69 -12.21
C PRO A 126 -2.63 22.96 -11.38
N ARG A 127 -1.82 23.88 -11.91
CA ARG A 127 -1.68 25.21 -11.32
C ARG A 127 -3.09 25.82 -11.30
N ARG A 128 -3.59 26.07 -10.08
CA ARG A 128 -4.75 26.92 -9.89
C ARG A 128 -4.46 28.31 -10.43
#